data_AF-A0AB39X9N9-F1
#
_entry.id   AF-A0AB39X9N9-F1
#
_cell.length_a   1.000
_cell.length_b   1.000
_cell.length_c   1.000
_cell.angle_alpha   90.00
_cell.angle_beta   90.00
_cell.angle_gamma   90.00
#
_symmetry.space_group_name_H-M   'P 1'
#
loop_
_entity.id
_entity.type
_entity.pdbx_description
1 polymer ?
#
loop_
_entity_poly.entity_id
_entity_poly.type
_entity_poly.pdbx_seq_one_letter_code
_entity_poly.pdbx_strand_id
1 'polypeptide(L)'
;MRSPMKPQKLNGIYDYLGLAAEAKHKGMQAVKSGNYDDAWYYFHEQQSAYAKHINSPIGHFTSKQAFVLLSTVNEQLANVLRLESKHRQALVHIVYWAAWGSASGRMTKSMSSKLKSYFNRCQYEQQNLGEVEKLVNHEAKLRPDFVRIQSLLSEWR
;
A
#
# COMPACT_ATOMS: atom_id res chain seq x y z
N MET A 1 21.68 -3.49 11.93
CA MET A 1 20.72 -4.07 10.98
C MET A 1 19.67 -4.83 11.79
N ARG A 2 18.36 -4.65 11.53
CA ARG A 2 17.31 -5.34 12.28
C ARG A 2 17.15 -6.77 11.79
N SER A 3 16.90 -7.70 12.71
CA SER A 3 16.66 -9.10 12.38
C SER A 3 15.26 -9.27 11.77
N PRO A 4 15.12 -9.96 10.62
CA PRO A 4 13.82 -10.23 9.99
C PRO A 4 12.85 -10.91 10.96
N MET A 5 11.56 -10.56 10.86
CA MET A 5 10.52 -11.23 11.61
C MET A 5 10.37 -12.68 11.13
N LYS A 6 10.12 -13.60 12.06
CA LYS A 6 10.04 -15.05 11.79
C LYS A 6 8.61 -15.54 11.97
N PRO A 7 8.06 -16.30 10.99
CA PRO A 7 6.73 -16.87 11.13
C PRO A 7 6.72 -17.96 12.20
N GLN A 8 5.58 -18.12 12.86
CA GLN A 8 5.31 -19.32 13.66
C GLN A 8 4.98 -20.50 12.73
N LYS A 9 5.21 -21.72 13.22
CA LYS A 9 4.87 -22.94 12.50
C LYS A 9 3.71 -23.62 13.22
N LEU A 10 2.55 -23.68 12.57
CA LEU A 10 1.33 -24.30 13.10
C LEU A 10 1.02 -25.54 12.26
N ASN A 11 0.95 -26.71 12.89
CA ASN A 11 0.67 -28.00 12.24
C ASN A 11 1.53 -28.27 10.99
N GLY A 12 2.81 -27.88 11.03
CA GLY A 12 3.72 -28.08 9.90
C GLY A 12 3.76 -26.92 8.89
N ILE A 13 2.82 -25.96 8.97
CA ILE A 13 2.65 -24.86 8.01
C ILE A 13 3.12 -23.54 8.65
N TYR A 14 3.81 -22.70 7.88
CA TYR A 14 4.22 -21.37 8.35
C TYR A 14 3.04 -20.39 8.30
N ASP A 15 2.75 -19.77 9.45
CA ASP A 15 1.70 -18.75 9.57
C ASP A 15 2.21 -17.37 9.15
N TYR A 16 2.25 -17.16 7.83
CA TYR A 16 2.63 -15.88 7.24
C TYR A 16 1.56 -14.79 7.40
N LEU A 17 0.29 -15.15 7.58
CA LEU A 17 -0.78 -14.18 7.81
C LEU A 17 -0.70 -13.62 9.23
N GLY A 18 -0.46 -14.47 10.22
CA GLY A 18 -0.16 -14.06 11.59
C GLY A 18 1.08 -13.18 11.65
N LEU A 19 2.15 -13.54 10.93
CA LEU A 19 3.35 -12.70 10.82
C LEU A 19 3.05 -11.31 10.23
N ALA A 20 2.25 -11.25 9.17
CA ALA A 20 1.83 -9.98 8.56
C ALA A 20 0.99 -9.13 9.51
N ALA A 21 0.09 -9.75 10.29
CA ALA A 21 -0.73 -9.07 11.29
C ALA A 21 0.13 -8.50 12.44
N GLU A 22 1.12 -9.26 12.92
CA GLU A 22 2.06 -8.80 13.94
C GLU A 22 2.92 -7.64 13.43
N ALA A 23 3.45 -7.75 12.21
CA ALA A 23 4.22 -6.70 11.57
C ALA A 23 3.39 -5.41 11.41
N LYS A 24 2.13 -5.52 10.95
CA LYS A 24 1.20 -4.39 10.92
C LYS A 24 1.02 -3.76 12.31
N HIS A 25 0.83 -4.57 13.34
CA HIS A 25 0.65 -4.06 14.71
C HIS A 25 1.88 -3.27 15.19
N LYS A 26 3.07 -3.84 15.03
CA LYS A 26 4.35 -3.18 15.37
C LYS A 26 4.59 -1.91 14.56
N GLY A 27 4.29 -1.93 13.26
CA GLY A 27 4.36 -0.74 12.40
C GLY A 27 3.43 0.37 12.87
N MET A 28 2.20 0.04 13.25
CA MET A 28 1.25 1.03 13.80
C MET A 28 1.69 1.58 15.16
N GLN A 29 2.33 0.78 16.03
CA GLN A 29 2.92 1.26 17.28
C GLN A 29 4.10 2.21 17.02
N ALA A 30 4.95 1.89 16.05
CA ALA A 30 6.06 2.74 15.62
C ALA A 30 5.58 4.10 15.08
N VAL A 31 4.52 4.10 14.24
CA VAL A 31 3.86 5.33 13.78
C VAL A 31 3.38 6.18 14.95
N LYS A 32 2.71 5.56 15.94
CA LYS A 32 2.22 6.28 17.13
C LYS A 32 3.35 6.87 17.98
N SER A 33 4.52 6.25 17.96
CA SER A 33 5.69 6.66 18.72
C SER A 33 6.58 7.66 17.95
N GLY A 34 6.23 7.99 16.70
CA GLY A 34 7.04 8.87 15.84
C GLY A 34 8.28 8.19 15.24
N ASN A 35 8.47 6.89 15.44
CA ASN A 35 9.60 6.14 14.92
C ASN A 35 9.32 5.69 13.47
N TYR A 36 9.43 6.62 12.52
CA TYR A 36 9.03 6.36 11.13
C TYR A 36 9.91 5.31 10.42
N ASP A 37 11.22 5.27 10.70
CA ASP A 37 12.09 4.21 10.20
C ASP A 37 11.63 2.82 10.66
N ASP A 38 11.10 2.73 11.88
CA ASP A 38 10.50 1.50 12.40
C ASP A 38 9.19 1.15 11.72
N ALA A 39 8.35 2.14 11.48
CA ALA A 39 7.13 1.94 10.72
C ALA A 39 7.43 1.40 9.31
N TRP A 40 8.39 2.00 8.60
CA TRP A 40 8.85 1.55 7.29
C TRP A 40 9.30 0.11 7.29
N TYR A 41 10.20 -0.24 8.22
CA TYR A 41 10.69 -1.60 8.37
C TYR A 41 9.55 -2.60 8.55
N TYR A 42 8.65 -2.35 9.51
CA TYR A 42 7.57 -3.28 9.83
C TYR A 42 6.51 -3.39 8.71
N PHE A 43 6.22 -2.31 7.98
CA PHE A 43 5.30 -2.40 6.84
C PHE A 43 5.92 -3.17 5.66
N HIS A 44 7.24 -3.07 5.44
CA HIS A 44 7.90 -3.95 4.47
C HIS A 44 7.96 -5.42 4.93
N GLU A 45 8.11 -5.68 6.23
CA GLU A 45 7.98 -7.04 6.77
C GLU A 45 6.56 -7.59 6.59
N GLN A 46 5.52 -6.77 6.76
CA GLN A 46 4.13 -7.13 6.45
C GLN A 46 3.98 -7.51 4.96
N GLN A 47 4.52 -6.71 4.04
CA GLN A 47 4.48 -7.00 2.61
C GLN A 47 5.23 -8.29 2.26
N SER A 48 6.42 -8.51 2.84
CA SER A 48 7.22 -9.72 2.70
C SER A 48 6.46 -10.96 3.17
N ALA A 49 5.78 -10.85 4.31
CA ALA A 49 4.94 -11.92 4.84
C ALA A 49 3.76 -12.24 3.91
N TYR A 50 3.06 -11.22 3.36
CA TYR A 50 2.04 -11.46 2.34
C TYR A 50 2.59 -12.13 1.09
N ALA A 51 3.76 -11.71 0.59
CA ALA A 51 4.40 -12.35 -0.57
C ALA A 51 4.74 -13.83 -0.30
N LYS A 52 5.22 -14.17 0.91
CA LYS A 52 5.45 -15.55 1.31
C LYS A 52 4.16 -16.36 1.43
N HIS A 53 3.08 -15.76 1.95
CA HIS A 53 1.77 -16.40 1.99
C HIS A 53 1.24 -16.71 0.59
N ILE A 54 1.30 -15.73 -0.32
CA ILE A 54 0.88 -15.86 -1.72
C ILE A 54 1.62 -17.02 -2.41
N ASN A 55 2.92 -17.15 -2.18
CA ASN A 55 3.76 -18.19 -2.79
C ASN A 55 3.78 -19.53 -2.00
N SER A 56 3.01 -19.65 -0.92
CA SER A 56 2.97 -20.88 -0.13
C SER A 56 2.07 -21.93 -0.79
N PRO A 57 2.24 -23.24 -0.49
CA PRO A 57 1.41 -24.31 -1.07
C PRO A 57 -0.10 -24.16 -0.82
N ILE A 58 -0.48 -23.43 0.25
CA ILE A 58 -1.87 -23.13 0.61
C ILE A 58 -2.37 -21.81 -0.03
N GLY A 59 -1.46 -21.01 -0.59
CA GLY A 59 -1.73 -19.72 -1.21
C GLY A 59 -2.21 -19.89 -2.65
N HIS A 60 -3.49 -20.20 -2.84
CA HIS A 60 -4.07 -20.31 -4.18
C HIS A 60 -4.52 -18.94 -4.72
N PHE A 61 -3.58 -18.00 -4.86
CA PHE A 61 -3.85 -16.66 -5.35
C PHE A 61 -3.69 -16.58 -6.87
N THR A 62 -4.68 -16.01 -7.54
CA THR A 62 -4.46 -15.44 -8.87
C THR A 62 -3.54 -14.23 -8.77
N SER A 63 -2.83 -13.88 -9.86
CA SER A 63 -1.97 -12.69 -9.90
C SER A 63 -2.70 -11.42 -9.44
N LYS A 64 -3.96 -11.26 -9.86
CA LYS A 64 -4.80 -10.13 -9.46
C LYS A 64 -5.08 -10.10 -7.96
N GLN A 65 -5.42 -11.24 -7.35
CA GLN A 65 -5.65 -11.32 -5.91
C GLN A 65 -4.36 -11.06 -5.12
N ALA A 66 -3.21 -11.55 -5.61
CA ALA A 66 -1.90 -11.31 -5.02
C ALA A 66 -1.57 -9.81 -4.97
N PHE A 67 -1.72 -9.09 -6.09
CA PHE A 67 -1.46 -7.65 -6.12
C PHE A 67 -2.45 -6.84 -5.29
N VAL A 68 -3.73 -7.23 -5.23
CA VAL A 68 -4.70 -6.58 -4.34
C VAL A 68 -4.29 -6.74 -2.88
N LEU A 69 -3.81 -7.92 -2.48
CA LEU A 69 -3.31 -8.13 -1.11
C LEU A 69 -2.06 -7.29 -0.84
N LEU A 70 -1.06 -7.34 -1.72
CA LEU A 70 0.19 -6.58 -1.57
C LEU A 70 -0.06 -5.06 -1.57
N SER A 71 -1.01 -4.57 -2.37
CA SER A 71 -1.30 -3.14 -2.45
C SER A 71 -1.89 -2.58 -1.15
N THR A 72 -2.50 -3.40 -0.29
CA THR A 72 -3.04 -2.94 1.01
C THR A 72 -2.00 -2.30 1.91
N VAL A 73 -0.73 -2.73 1.81
CA VAL A 73 0.39 -2.15 2.57
C VAL A 73 0.67 -0.71 2.18
N ASN A 74 0.36 -0.32 0.94
CA ASN A 74 0.61 1.03 0.43
C ASN A 74 -0.24 2.09 1.17
N GLU A 75 -1.39 1.70 1.72
CA GLU A 75 -2.17 2.59 2.58
C GLU A 75 -1.37 3.00 3.83
N GLN A 76 -0.67 2.05 4.45
CA GLN A 76 0.14 2.32 5.64
C GLN A 76 1.41 3.10 5.30
N LEU A 77 2.10 2.74 4.21
CA LEU A 77 3.28 3.46 3.72
C LEU A 77 2.95 4.92 3.35
N ALA A 78 1.82 5.14 2.68
CA ALA A 78 1.32 6.49 2.40
C ALA A 78 1.13 7.30 3.68
N ASN A 79 0.60 6.68 4.74
CA ASN A 79 0.41 7.37 6.01
C ASN A 79 1.73 7.78 6.66
N VAL A 80 2.78 6.94 6.57
CA VAL A 80 4.13 7.29 7.05
C VAL A 80 4.66 8.49 6.26
N LEU A 81 4.64 8.42 4.92
CA LEU A 81 5.06 9.52 4.04
C LEU A 81 4.30 10.81 4.33
N ARG A 82 2.99 10.72 4.59
CA ARG A 82 2.16 11.87 4.96
C ARG A 82 2.63 12.52 6.26
N LEU A 83 2.99 11.71 7.26
CA LEU A 83 3.51 12.20 8.55
C LEU A 83 4.93 12.78 8.42
N GLU A 84 5.71 12.31 7.44
CA GLU A 84 7.01 12.87 7.06
C GLU A 84 6.90 14.09 6.12
N SER A 85 5.69 14.64 5.91
CA SER A 85 5.41 15.75 4.97
C SER A 85 5.75 15.47 3.49
N LYS A 86 5.95 14.21 3.11
CA LYS A 86 6.22 13.76 1.75
C LYS A 86 4.92 13.52 0.98
N HIS A 87 4.09 14.57 0.86
CA HIS A 87 2.71 14.45 0.37
C HIS A 87 2.57 13.88 -1.04
N ARG A 88 3.42 14.33 -1.98
CA ARG A 88 3.39 13.83 -3.37
C ARG A 88 3.74 12.34 -3.46
N GLN A 89 4.75 11.89 -2.71
CA GLN A 89 5.11 10.47 -2.63
C GLN A 89 3.98 9.67 -1.96
N ALA A 90 3.37 10.21 -0.91
CA ALA A 90 2.22 9.57 -0.26
C ALA A 90 1.04 9.37 -1.23
N LEU A 91 0.80 10.32 -2.13
CA LEU A 91 -0.25 10.22 -3.14
C LEU A 91 0.00 9.06 -4.12
N VAL A 92 1.25 8.81 -4.54
CA VAL A 92 1.60 7.67 -5.42
C VAL A 92 1.10 6.36 -4.82
N HIS A 93 1.39 6.13 -3.54
CA HIS A 93 0.96 4.92 -2.82
C HIS A 93 -0.57 4.81 -2.72
N ILE A 94 -1.28 5.92 -2.46
CA ILE A 94 -2.75 5.93 -2.41
C ILE A 94 -3.38 5.67 -3.78
N VAL A 95 -2.83 6.24 -4.86
CA VAL A 95 -3.30 6.00 -6.23
C VAL A 95 -3.09 4.54 -6.61
N TYR A 96 -1.91 3.97 -6.31
CA TYR A 96 -1.63 2.55 -6.57
C TYR A 96 -2.60 1.62 -5.81
N TRP A 97 -2.83 1.90 -4.53
CA TRP A 97 -3.79 1.14 -3.71
C TRP A 97 -5.23 1.25 -4.22
N ALA A 98 -5.67 2.47 -4.55
CA ALA A 98 -7.00 2.72 -5.10
C ALA A 98 -7.20 2.07 -6.48
N ALA A 99 -6.18 2.10 -7.34
CA ALA A 99 -6.21 1.48 -8.66
C ALA A 99 -6.39 -0.04 -8.57
N TRP A 100 -5.71 -0.72 -7.63
CA TRP A 100 -5.95 -2.15 -7.38
C TRP A 100 -7.32 -2.43 -6.74
N GLY A 101 -7.81 -1.53 -5.88
CA GLY A 101 -9.18 -1.56 -5.36
C GLY A 101 -10.21 -1.51 -6.49
N SER A 102 -10.08 -0.53 -7.39
CA SER A 102 -10.94 -0.38 -8.57
C SER A 102 -10.83 -1.58 -9.52
N ALA A 103 -9.61 -2.00 -9.86
CA ALA A 103 -9.37 -3.15 -10.76
C ALA A 103 -10.07 -4.42 -10.25
N SER A 104 -10.14 -4.62 -8.94
CA SER A 104 -10.76 -5.80 -8.32
C SER A 104 -12.25 -5.67 -7.99
N GLY A 105 -12.89 -4.55 -8.35
CA GLY A 105 -14.28 -4.28 -7.97
C GLY A 105 -14.46 -4.09 -6.45
N ARG A 106 -13.38 -3.79 -5.73
CA ARG A 106 -13.33 -3.60 -4.27
C ARG A 106 -13.01 -2.16 -3.87
N MET A 107 -13.28 -1.21 -4.76
CA MET A 107 -13.16 0.21 -4.44
C MET A 107 -14.14 0.54 -3.31
N THR A 108 -13.62 1.09 -2.22
CA THR A 108 -14.44 1.44 -1.05
C THR A 108 -14.60 2.95 -0.91
N LYS A 109 -15.63 3.39 -0.19
CA LYS A 109 -15.78 4.80 0.20
C LYS A 109 -14.56 5.33 0.98
N SER A 110 -13.90 4.47 1.77
CA SER A 110 -12.68 4.84 2.49
C SER A 110 -11.52 5.14 1.55
N MET A 111 -11.34 4.32 0.50
CA MET A 111 -10.35 4.56 -0.54
C MET A 111 -10.60 5.89 -1.25
N SER A 112 -11.82 6.15 -1.70
CA SER A 112 -12.18 7.42 -2.35
C SER A 112 -11.93 8.63 -1.45
N SER A 113 -12.32 8.54 -0.17
CA SER A 113 -12.10 9.61 0.81
C SER A 113 -10.61 9.89 1.04
N LYS A 114 -9.79 8.83 1.15
CA LYS A 114 -8.32 8.96 1.28
C LYS A 114 -7.68 9.51 0.02
N LEU A 115 -8.11 9.08 -1.16
CA LEU A 115 -7.64 9.62 -2.43
C LEU A 115 -7.80 11.14 -2.47
N LYS A 116 -9.00 11.63 -2.14
CA LYS A 116 -9.28 13.07 -2.02
C LYS A 116 -8.41 13.76 -0.97
N SER A 117 -8.32 13.19 0.23
CA SER A 117 -7.56 13.80 1.32
C SER A 117 -6.07 13.92 1.02
N TYR A 118 -5.47 12.90 0.39
CA TYR A 118 -4.04 12.90 0.04
C TYR A 118 -3.76 13.79 -1.17
N PHE A 119 -4.65 13.82 -2.16
CA PHE A 119 -4.54 14.75 -3.28
C PHE A 119 -4.55 16.21 -2.81
N ASN A 120 -5.50 16.59 -1.96
CA ASN A 120 -5.61 17.96 -1.45
C ASN A 120 -4.36 18.43 -0.69
N ARG A 121 -3.60 17.51 -0.07
CA ARG A 121 -2.35 17.83 0.62
C ARG A 121 -1.18 18.13 -0.32
N CYS A 122 -1.28 17.73 -1.58
CA CYS A 122 -0.21 17.95 -2.55
C CYS A 122 -0.19 19.37 -3.11
N GLN A 123 -1.29 20.13 -2.95
CA GLN A 123 -1.43 21.53 -3.37
C GLN A 123 -1.04 21.75 -4.85
N TYR A 124 -1.41 20.82 -5.72
CA TYR A 124 -1.22 20.99 -7.16
C TYR A 124 -2.07 22.17 -7.66
N GLU A 125 -1.46 23.04 -8.48
CA GLU A 125 -2.12 24.23 -9.00
C GLU A 125 -2.93 23.93 -10.26
N GLN A 126 -2.46 22.98 -11.07
CA GLN A 126 -3.00 22.71 -12.40
C GLN A 126 -3.83 21.43 -12.47
N GLN A 127 -3.92 20.70 -11.37
CA GLN A 127 -4.60 19.41 -11.30
C GLN A 127 -5.84 19.52 -10.43
N ASN A 128 -6.85 18.71 -10.73
CA ASN A 128 -8.06 18.60 -9.92
C ASN A 128 -8.31 17.14 -9.52
N LEU A 129 -9.23 16.92 -8.57
CA LEU A 129 -9.55 15.59 -8.07
C LEU A 129 -10.04 14.64 -9.20
N GLY A 130 -10.71 15.17 -10.21
CA GLY A 130 -11.16 14.39 -11.36
C GLY A 130 -10.02 13.79 -12.17
N GLU A 131 -8.87 14.47 -12.27
CA GLU A 131 -7.69 13.93 -12.97
C GLU A 131 -7.08 12.74 -12.23
N VAL A 132 -7.04 12.77 -10.89
CA VAL A 132 -6.56 11.62 -10.12
C VAL A 132 -7.55 10.45 -10.17
N GLU A 133 -8.85 10.71 -10.19
CA GLU A 133 -9.87 9.68 -10.37
C GLU A 133 -9.80 9.04 -11.77
N LYS A 134 -9.56 9.85 -12.82
CA LYS A 134 -9.30 9.35 -14.17
C LYS A 134 -8.06 8.47 -14.21
N LEU A 135 -6.96 8.89 -13.57
CA LEU A 135 -5.73 8.10 -13.47
C LEU A 135 -5.98 6.74 -12.79
N VAL A 136 -6.66 6.72 -11.64
CA VAL A 136 -7.04 5.49 -10.93
C VAL A 136 -7.84 4.55 -11.84
N ASN A 137 -8.83 5.07 -12.55
CA ASN A 137 -9.68 4.28 -13.44
C ASN A 137 -8.92 3.79 -14.70
N HIS A 138 -7.99 4.59 -15.22
CA HIS A 138 -7.12 4.20 -16.32
C HIS A 138 -6.19 3.05 -15.92
N GLU A 139 -5.48 3.20 -14.80
CA GLU A 139 -4.58 2.18 -14.26
C GLU A 139 -5.32 0.87 -13.93
N ALA A 140 -6.55 0.98 -13.42
CA ALA A 140 -7.39 -0.17 -13.08
C ALA A 140 -7.80 -1.03 -14.29
N LYS A 141 -7.94 -0.44 -15.48
CA LYS A 141 -8.27 -1.14 -16.73
C LYS A 141 -7.09 -1.89 -17.33
N LEU A 142 -5.89 -1.42 -17.04
CA LEU A 142 -4.64 -2.04 -17.46
C LEU A 142 -4.27 -3.10 -16.41
N ARG A 143 -3.10 -2.88 -15.80
CA ARG A 143 -2.61 -3.53 -14.61
C ARG A 143 -1.92 -2.40 -13.85
N PRO A 144 -2.39 -2.00 -12.66
CA PRO A 144 -1.80 -0.87 -11.95
C PRO A 144 -0.31 -1.09 -11.74
N ASP A 145 0.50 -0.10 -12.16
CA ASP A 145 1.96 -0.16 -12.09
C ASP A 145 2.49 1.00 -11.25
N PHE A 146 3.25 0.69 -10.21
CA PHE A 146 3.70 1.70 -9.25
C PHE A 146 4.64 2.72 -9.89
N VAL A 147 5.58 2.26 -10.73
CA VAL A 147 6.60 3.11 -11.37
C VAL A 147 5.95 4.04 -12.38
N ARG A 148 5.00 3.54 -13.18
CA ARG A 148 4.23 4.36 -14.12
C ARG A 148 3.41 5.43 -13.39
N ILE A 149 2.70 5.05 -12.33
CA ILE A 149 1.92 6.01 -11.51
C ILE A 149 2.85 7.08 -10.92
N GLN A 150 4.01 6.67 -10.40
CA GLN A 150 5.02 7.59 -9.87
C GLN A 150 5.51 8.57 -10.94
N SER A 151 5.83 8.08 -12.13
CA SER A 151 6.28 8.90 -13.26
C SER A 151 5.23 9.95 -13.63
N LEU A 152 3.97 9.53 -13.83
CA LEU A 152 2.88 10.43 -14.19
C LEU A 152 2.62 11.51 -13.14
N LEU A 153 2.61 11.15 -11.85
CA LEU A 153 2.39 12.12 -10.76
C LEU A 153 3.59 13.04 -10.53
N SER A 154 4.79 12.67 -11.00
CA SER A 154 5.99 13.53 -10.90
C SER A 154 5.94 14.71 -11.86
N GLU A 155 5.18 14.60 -12.95
CA GLU A 155 5.00 15.65 -13.96
C GLU A 155 3.97 16.70 -13.52
N TRP A 156 3.17 16.40 -12.48
CA TRP A 156 2.12 17.28 -11.99
C TRP A 156 2.69 18.50 -11.25
N ARG A 157 2.09 19.66 -11.54
CA ARG A 157 2.46 20.96 -10.96
C ARG A 157 1.38 21.48 -10.02
#